data_AF-R6P8N6-F1
#
_entry.id   AF-R6P8N6-F1
#
_cell.length_a   1.000
_cell.length_b   1.000
_cell.length_c   1.000
_cell.angle_alpha   90.00
_cell.angle_beta   90.00
_cell.angle_gamma   90.00
#
_symmetry.space_group_name_H-M   'P 1'
#
loop_
_entity.id
_entity.type
_entity.pdbx_description
1 polymer ?
#
loop_
_entity_poly.entity_id
_entity_poly.type
_entity_poly.pdbx_seq_one_letter_code
_entity_poly.pdbx_strand_id
1 'polypeptide(L)'
;MLESCRNIPNGTNSAFYREFALQYEGVYSAAVSPRARGTGTVDVYVASRGDVPGGEVITQIQNDLNALKEINVDVQVKGAEKVSVDIILYLVPKAGYDYSELKLLAEQALRDYMGGLSIGESVYMTRAAAVVYGVEGVEQCWPEPLLCHDVAVQSGQLAVAGTIGVSPKVEDEQ
;
A
#
# COMPACT_ATOMS: atom_id res chain seq x y z
N MET A 1 25.70 24.31 -0.37
CA MET A 1 26.57 23.74 0.68
C MET A 1 25.70 23.01 1.69
N LEU A 2 25.57 21.70 1.53
CA LEU A 2 25.10 20.77 2.56
C LEU A 2 26.06 19.57 2.52
N GLU A 3 27.30 19.87 2.86
CA GLU A 3 28.32 18.88 3.16
C GLU A 3 28.06 18.31 4.57
N SER A 4 28.34 17.03 4.75
CA SER A 4 28.59 16.39 6.05
C SER A 4 27.39 16.09 6.96
N CYS A 5 26.59 15.11 6.54
CA CYS A 5 26.02 14.07 7.40
C CYS A 5 25.98 12.81 6.51
N ARG A 6 26.52 11.65 6.85
CA ARG A 6 26.83 11.08 8.15
C ARG A 6 27.52 9.75 7.83
N ASN A 7 28.70 9.50 8.38
CA ASN A 7 29.34 8.19 8.37
C ASN A 7 28.54 7.26 9.29
N ILE A 8 27.36 6.85 8.82
CA ILE A 8 26.53 5.81 9.40
C ILE A 8 26.91 4.55 8.63
N PRO A 9 27.27 3.43 9.29
CA PRO A 9 27.61 2.18 8.58
C PRO A 9 26.50 1.90 7.56
N ASN A 10 26.80 1.67 6.29
CA ASN A 10 25.77 1.73 5.24
C ASN A 10 24.66 0.67 5.40
N GLY A 11 24.79 -0.31 6.30
CA GLY A 11 23.66 -1.11 6.80
C GLY A 11 22.65 -0.36 7.70
N THR A 12 22.82 0.94 7.95
CA THR A 12 22.01 1.80 8.83
C THR A 12 21.51 3.06 8.10
N ASN A 13 21.88 3.27 6.83
CA ASN A 13 21.31 4.33 6.01
C ASN A 13 20.06 3.84 5.25
N SER A 14 19.08 3.30 5.98
CA SER A 14 17.81 2.85 5.41
C SER A 14 17.08 3.97 4.64
N ALA A 15 17.30 5.23 5.03
CA ALA A 15 16.75 6.39 4.33
C ALA A 15 17.31 6.51 2.90
N PHE A 16 18.63 6.37 2.72
CA PHE A 16 19.25 6.44 1.39
C PHE A 16 18.69 5.40 0.42
N TYR A 17 18.64 4.12 0.81
CA TYR A 17 18.11 3.07 -0.08
C TYR A 17 16.64 3.29 -0.42
N ARG A 18 15.86 3.78 0.55
CA ARG A 18 14.45 4.12 0.35
C ARG A 18 14.30 5.27 -0.64
N GLU A 19 14.99 6.39 -0.40
CA GLU A 19 14.92 7.57 -1.27
C GLU A 19 15.43 7.26 -2.68
N PHE A 20 16.48 6.46 -2.80
CA PHE A 20 17.01 6.01 -4.09
C PHE A 20 15.97 5.20 -4.88
N ALA A 21 15.33 4.20 -4.25
CA ALA A 21 14.32 3.40 -4.91
C ALA A 21 13.10 4.22 -5.36
N LEU A 22 12.73 5.27 -4.62
CA LEU A 22 11.62 6.18 -4.95
C LEU A 22 11.89 7.08 -6.17
N GLN A 23 13.14 7.17 -6.65
CA GLN A 23 13.47 7.95 -7.84
C GLN A 23 13.07 7.26 -9.15
N TYR A 24 12.78 5.96 -9.11
CA TYR A 24 12.45 5.17 -10.29
C TYR A 24 10.97 5.29 -10.64
N GLU A 25 10.71 5.49 -11.92
CA GLU A 25 9.34 5.53 -12.43
C GLU A 25 8.64 4.19 -12.14
N GLY A 26 7.39 4.27 -11.66
CA GLY A 26 6.61 3.11 -11.25
C GLY A 26 6.83 2.67 -9.80
N VAL A 27 7.76 3.27 -9.04
CA VAL A 27 7.88 3.05 -7.59
C VAL A 27 7.10 4.12 -6.85
N TYR A 28 6.05 3.71 -6.15
CA TYR A 28 5.22 4.59 -5.32
C TYR A 28 5.65 4.54 -3.85
N SER A 29 6.03 3.37 -3.35
CA SER A 29 6.49 3.18 -1.97
C SER A 29 7.71 2.27 -1.94
N ALA A 30 8.64 2.58 -1.04
CA ALA A 30 9.79 1.75 -0.74
C ALA A 30 9.95 1.58 0.78
N ALA A 31 10.29 0.37 1.20
CA ALA A 31 10.61 0.04 2.58
C ALA A 31 11.96 -0.67 2.65
N VAL A 32 12.70 -0.45 3.73
CA VAL A 32 14.05 -0.99 3.88
C VAL A 32 14.13 -1.75 5.20
N SER A 33 14.50 -3.02 5.10
CA SER A 33 14.70 -3.91 6.23
C SER A 33 16.20 -4.16 6.41
N PRO A 34 16.88 -3.40 7.29
CA PRO A 34 18.29 -3.61 7.56
C PRO A 34 18.48 -4.93 8.30
N ARG A 35 19.54 -5.67 7.94
CA ARG A 35 19.95 -6.94 8.57
C ARG A 35 18.92 -8.07 8.48
N ALA A 36 18.00 -8.01 7.52
CA ALA A 36 17.00 -9.05 7.30
C ALA A 36 17.60 -10.46 7.12
N ARG A 37 18.82 -10.55 6.57
CA ARG A 37 19.55 -11.80 6.31
C ARG A 37 20.86 -11.91 7.11
N GLY A 38 21.00 -11.11 8.17
CA GLY A 38 22.19 -11.06 9.02
C GLY A 38 23.03 -9.80 8.85
N THR A 39 24.15 -9.74 9.56
CA THR A 39 25.04 -8.57 9.56
C THR A 39 25.57 -8.28 8.16
N GLY A 40 25.51 -7.02 7.74
CA GLY A 40 25.95 -6.60 6.41
C GLY A 40 24.92 -6.79 5.30
N THR A 41 23.68 -7.20 5.61
CA THR A 41 22.62 -7.34 4.61
C THR A 41 21.60 -6.22 4.71
N VAL A 42 21.04 -5.81 3.57
CA VAL A 42 19.96 -4.83 3.47
C VAL A 42 18.95 -5.32 2.43
N ASP A 43 17.69 -5.44 2.83
CA ASP A 43 16.61 -5.77 1.90
C ASP A 43 15.77 -4.52 1.63
N VAL A 44 15.56 -4.22 0.35
CA VAL A 44 14.78 -3.09 -0.14
C VAL A 44 13.53 -3.65 -0.81
N TYR A 45 12.38 -3.32 -0.27
CA TYR A 45 11.08 -3.68 -0.80
C TYR A 45 10.52 -2.50 -1.57
N VAL A 46 10.05 -2.75 -2.79
CA VAL A 46 9.45 -1.73 -3.66
C VAL A 46 8.01 -2.10 -4.02
N ALA A 47 7.17 -1.09 -4.11
CA ALA A 47 5.75 -1.20 -4.44
C ALA A 47 5.34 -0.09 -5.39
N SER A 48 4.43 -0.42 -6.29
CA SER A 48 3.68 0.51 -7.15
C SER A 48 2.34 0.82 -6.50
N ARG A 49 1.52 1.67 -7.13
CA ARG A 49 0.17 1.93 -6.63
C ARG A 49 -0.69 0.66 -6.73
N GLY A 50 -0.99 0.05 -5.58
CA GLY A 50 -1.85 -1.15 -5.49
C GLY A 50 -1.25 -2.45 -6.05
N ASP A 51 0.01 -2.46 -6.47
CA ASP A 51 0.71 -3.67 -6.94
C ASP A 51 2.23 -3.54 -6.76
N VAL A 52 3.02 -4.44 -7.36
CA VAL A 52 4.49 -4.41 -7.34
C VAL A 52 5.03 -3.93 -8.69
N PRO A 53 6.17 -3.21 -8.71
CA PRO A 53 6.76 -2.77 -9.97
C PRO A 53 7.23 -3.96 -10.80
N GLY A 54 7.26 -3.76 -12.12
CA GLY A 54 7.72 -4.80 -13.06
C GLY A 54 9.15 -5.26 -12.76
N GLY A 55 9.45 -6.52 -13.07
CA GLY A 55 10.74 -7.15 -12.77
C GLY A 55 11.94 -6.41 -13.41
N GLU A 56 11.74 -5.74 -14.53
CA GLU A 56 12.76 -4.90 -15.19
C GLU A 56 13.15 -3.70 -14.32
N VAL A 57 12.17 -3.01 -13.73
CA VAL A 57 12.41 -1.88 -12.81
C VAL A 57 13.14 -2.37 -11.55
N ILE A 58 12.69 -3.49 -10.97
CA ILE A 58 13.35 -4.10 -9.80
C ILE A 58 14.81 -4.44 -10.12
N THR A 59 15.06 -5.04 -11.28
CA THR A 59 16.42 -5.42 -11.74
C THR A 59 17.28 -4.18 -11.97
N GLN A 60 16.72 -3.12 -12.55
CA GLN A 60 17.43 -1.86 -12.75
C GLN A 60 17.86 -1.24 -11.41
N ILE A 61 16.94 -1.12 -10.45
CA ILE A 61 17.23 -0.60 -9.11
C ILE A 61 18.31 -1.46 -8.42
N GLN A 62 18.21 -2.78 -8.55
CA GLN A 62 19.18 -3.72 -7.99
C GLN A 62 20.60 -3.51 -8.55
N ASN A 63 20.73 -3.30 -9.86
CA ASN A 63 22.02 -3.08 -10.50
C ASN A 63 22.66 -1.75 -10.07
N ASP A 64 21.85 -0.69 -10.04
CA ASP A 64 22.34 0.65 -9.70
C ASP A 64 22.73 0.72 -8.21
N LEU A 65 21.95 0.11 -7.31
CA LEU A 65 22.33 -0.03 -5.90
C LEU A 65 23.58 -0.90 -5.72
N ASN A 66 23.77 -1.95 -6.53
CA ASN A 66 24.99 -2.75 -6.48
C ASN A 66 26.24 -1.98 -6.93
N ALA A 67 26.11 -0.97 -7.79
CA ALA A 67 27.20 -0.09 -8.18
C ALA A 67 27.54 0.97 -7.10
N LEU A 68 26.54 1.38 -6.31
CA LEU A 68 26.67 2.43 -5.29
C LEU A 68 26.98 1.92 -3.87
N LYS A 69 26.68 0.65 -3.59
CA LYS A 69 26.85 0.07 -2.24
C LYS A 69 28.32 -0.04 -1.84
N GLU A 70 28.55 -0.05 -0.52
CA GLU A 70 29.83 -0.49 0.03
C GLU A 70 30.10 -1.97 -0.30
N ILE A 71 31.38 -2.30 -0.53
CA ILE A 71 31.84 -3.66 -0.88
C ILE A 71 31.37 -4.72 0.13
N ASN A 72 31.24 -4.34 1.40
CA ASN A 72 30.88 -5.25 2.51
C ASN A 72 29.37 -5.35 2.78
N VAL A 73 28.53 -4.68 1.99
CA VAL A 73 27.07 -4.73 2.14
C VAL A 73 26.46 -5.55 1.03
N ASP A 74 25.58 -6.48 1.36
CA ASP A 74 24.75 -7.23 0.42
C ASP A 74 23.35 -6.62 0.37
N VAL A 75 23.01 -5.99 -0.76
CA VAL A 75 21.73 -5.31 -0.96
C VAL A 75 20.86 -6.14 -1.89
N GLN A 76 19.63 -6.44 -1.48
CA GLN A 76 18.64 -7.12 -2.32
C GLN A 76 17.39 -6.28 -2.50
N VAL A 77 16.98 -6.07 -3.75
CA VAL A 77 15.76 -5.36 -4.14
C VAL A 77 14.72 -6.36 -4.59
N LYS A 78 13.52 -6.28 -4.01
CA LYS A 78 12.41 -7.19 -4.28
C LYS A 78 11.09 -6.45 -4.26
N GLY A 79 10.09 -7.01 -4.94
CA GLY A 79 8.71 -6.57 -4.79
C GLY A 79 8.22 -6.80 -3.37
N ALA A 80 7.40 -5.89 -2.85
CA ALA A 80 6.71 -6.09 -1.59
C ALA A 80 5.82 -7.35 -1.65
N GLU A 81 5.69 -8.06 -0.52
CA GLU A 81 4.79 -9.21 -0.44
C GLU A 81 3.34 -8.72 -0.40
N LYS A 82 2.51 -9.17 -1.34
CA LYS A 82 1.13 -8.72 -1.46
C LYS A 82 0.24 -9.42 -0.44
N VAL A 83 -0.49 -8.62 0.35
CA VAL A 83 -1.54 -9.09 1.26
C VAL A 83 -2.87 -8.62 0.69
N SER A 84 -3.65 -9.53 0.13
CA SER A 84 -4.98 -9.21 -0.38
C SER A 84 -5.94 -8.92 0.76
N VAL A 85 -6.63 -7.79 0.69
CA VAL A 85 -7.65 -7.39 1.65
C VAL A 85 -9.00 -7.28 0.94
N ASP A 86 -9.95 -8.09 1.38
CA ASP A 86 -11.33 -8.03 0.93
C ASP A 86 -12.07 -6.95 1.74
N ILE A 87 -12.77 -6.06 1.03
CA ILE A 87 -13.58 -5.00 1.64
C ILE A 87 -14.96 -5.03 0.99
N ILE A 88 -15.97 -5.33 1.80
CA ILE A 88 -17.36 -5.20 1.43
C ILE A 88 -18.01 -4.20 2.38
N LEU A 89 -18.66 -3.19 1.80
CA LEU A 89 -19.41 -2.18 2.55
C LEU A 89 -20.86 -2.19 2.10
N TYR A 90 -21.76 -1.97 3.04
CA TYR A 90 -23.14 -1.62 2.76
C TYR A 90 -23.25 -0.12 2.55
N LEU A 91 -24.04 0.30 1.57
CA LEU A 91 -24.26 1.71 1.23
C LEU A 91 -25.75 1.99 1.13
N VAL A 92 -26.16 3.12 1.71
CA VAL A 92 -27.49 3.72 1.57
C VAL A 92 -27.34 5.06 0.84
N PRO A 93 -27.94 5.21 -0.35
CA PRO A 93 -27.90 6.46 -1.09
C PRO A 93 -28.87 7.48 -0.48
N LYS A 94 -28.54 8.77 -0.56
CA LYS A 94 -29.47 9.86 -0.26
C LYS A 94 -30.62 9.86 -1.25
N ALA A 95 -31.78 10.35 -0.83
CA ALA A 95 -32.94 10.50 -1.69
C ALA A 95 -32.59 11.30 -2.97
N GLY A 96 -32.87 10.71 -4.14
CA GLY A 96 -32.60 11.32 -5.46
C GLY A 96 -31.26 10.95 -6.09
N TYR A 97 -30.41 10.16 -5.43
CA TYR A 97 -29.19 9.62 -6.02
C TYR A 97 -29.37 8.19 -6.55
N ASP A 98 -28.71 7.87 -7.66
CA ASP A 98 -28.71 6.52 -8.22
C ASP A 98 -27.71 5.61 -7.48
N TYR A 99 -28.18 4.44 -7.05
CA TYR A 99 -27.34 3.48 -6.35
C TYR A 99 -26.22 2.92 -7.24
N SER A 100 -26.48 2.68 -8.52
CA SER A 100 -25.50 2.08 -9.43
C SER A 100 -24.35 3.03 -9.72
N GLU A 101 -24.65 4.33 -9.88
CA GLU A 101 -23.64 5.39 -10.00
C GLU A 101 -22.83 5.53 -8.71
N LEU A 102 -23.50 5.59 -7.55
CA LEU A 102 -22.83 5.67 -6.24
C LEU A 102 -21.97 4.45 -5.95
N LYS A 103 -22.42 3.25 -6.33
CA LYS A 103 -21.66 2.02 -6.20
C LYS A 103 -20.34 2.13 -6.97
N LEU A 104 -20.36 2.59 -8.22
CA LEU A 104 -19.15 2.74 -9.02
C LEU A 104 -18.18 3.75 -8.40
N LEU A 105 -18.70 4.90 -7.94
CA LEU A 105 -17.91 5.92 -7.28
C LEU A 105 -17.31 5.42 -5.95
N ALA A 106 -18.07 4.71 -5.14
CA ALA A 106 -17.62 4.14 -3.88
C ALA A 106 -16.56 3.05 -4.09
N GLU A 107 -16.78 2.14 -5.05
CA GLU A 107 -15.77 1.14 -5.41
C GLU A 107 -14.49 1.78 -5.93
N GLN A 108 -14.60 2.84 -6.74
CA GLN A 108 -13.44 3.59 -7.22
C GLN A 108 -12.68 4.26 -6.07
N ALA A 109 -13.39 4.93 -5.15
CA ALA A 109 -12.79 5.56 -3.98
C ALA A 109 -12.06 4.54 -3.08
N LEU A 110 -12.62 3.33 -2.92
CA LEU A 110 -11.97 2.23 -2.21
C LEU A 110 -10.72 1.71 -2.93
N ARG A 111 -10.76 1.59 -4.26
CA ARG A 111 -9.59 1.22 -5.06
C ARG A 111 -8.48 2.27 -4.97
N ASP A 112 -8.85 3.55 -5.00
CA ASP A 112 -7.89 4.65 -4.86
C ASP A 112 -7.28 4.70 -3.46
N TYR A 113 -8.10 4.44 -2.42
CA TYR A 113 -7.62 4.29 -1.06
C TYR A 113 -6.59 3.15 -0.95
N MET A 114 -6.92 1.96 -1.47
CA MET A 114 -6.00 0.81 -1.49
C MET A 114 -4.74 1.08 -2.30
N GLY A 115 -4.89 1.70 -3.48
CA GLY A 115 -3.77 2.06 -4.35
C GLY A 115 -2.84 3.12 -3.75
N GLY A 116 -3.33 3.89 -2.77
CA GLY A 116 -2.56 4.90 -2.05
C GLY A 116 -1.78 4.38 -0.84
N LEU A 117 -1.98 3.12 -0.44
CA LEU A 117 -1.30 2.54 0.72
C LEU A 117 0.19 2.34 0.48
N SER A 118 0.99 2.62 1.51
CA SER A 118 2.42 2.37 1.50
C SER A 118 2.75 0.99 2.06
N ILE A 119 3.96 0.50 1.78
CA ILE A 119 4.47 -0.77 2.34
C ILE A 119 4.49 -0.66 3.87
N GLY A 120 3.93 -1.66 4.55
CA GLY A 120 3.79 -1.69 6.01
C GLY A 120 2.64 -0.85 6.56
N GLU A 121 1.80 -0.26 5.71
CA GLU A 121 0.60 0.43 6.16
C GLU A 121 -0.55 -0.56 6.35
N SER A 122 -1.06 -0.62 7.59
CA SER A 122 -2.22 -1.45 7.93
C SER A 122 -3.52 -0.89 7.34
N VAL A 123 -4.43 -1.79 7.00
CA VAL A 123 -5.76 -1.44 6.52
C VAL A 123 -6.73 -1.35 7.68
N TYR A 124 -7.34 -0.18 7.84
CA TYR A 124 -8.39 0.05 8.83
C TYR A 124 -9.77 0.12 8.18
N MET A 125 -10.71 -0.67 8.69
CA MET A 125 -12.08 -0.69 8.15
C MET A 125 -12.81 0.63 8.40
N THR A 126 -12.51 1.31 9.52
CA THR A 126 -13.01 2.66 9.80
C THR A 126 -12.58 3.66 8.73
N ARG A 127 -11.34 3.54 8.23
CA ARG A 127 -10.83 4.42 7.17
C ARG A 127 -11.49 4.10 5.83
N ALA A 128 -11.66 2.82 5.51
CA ALA A 128 -12.38 2.40 4.30
C ALA A 128 -13.84 2.90 4.30
N ALA A 129 -14.54 2.78 5.43
CA ALA A 129 -15.89 3.32 5.58
C ALA A 129 -15.92 4.85 5.46
N ALA A 130 -14.95 5.56 6.05
CA ALA A 130 -14.87 7.01 5.94
C ALA A 130 -14.65 7.49 4.49
N VAL A 131 -13.87 6.75 3.70
CA VAL A 131 -13.66 7.04 2.27
C VAL A 131 -14.97 6.92 1.49
N VAL A 132 -15.74 5.86 1.71
CA VAL A 132 -17.05 5.69 1.05
C VAL A 132 -18.06 6.72 1.55
N TYR A 133 -18.08 7.02 2.85
CA TYR A 133 -18.95 8.05 3.42
C TYR A 133 -18.68 9.44 2.84
N GLY A 134 -17.43 9.71 2.45
CA GLY A 134 -17.03 10.96 1.80
C GLY A 134 -17.54 11.13 0.36
N VAL A 135 -18.08 10.08 -0.26
CA VAL A 135 -18.67 10.15 -1.60
C VAL A 135 -19.97 10.94 -1.55
N GLU A 136 -20.08 11.96 -2.39
CA GLU A 136 -21.29 12.78 -2.47
C GLU A 136 -22.49 11.90 -2.86
N GLY A 137 -23.58 12.02 -2.09
CA GLY A 137 -24.77 11.19 -2.28
C GLY A 137 -24.86 9.98 -1.36
N VAL A 138 -23.81 9.64 -0.59
CA VAL A 138 -23.90 8.60 0.44
C VAL A 138 -24.56 9.16 1.70
N GLU A 139 -25.62 8.50 2.16
CA GLU A 139 -26.29 8.84 3.42
C GLU A 139 -25.69 8.06 4.59
N GLN A 140 -25.52 6.75 4.41
CA GLN A 140 -24.97 5.85 5.40
C GLN A 140 -24.11 4.80 4.72
N CYS A 141 -23.04 4.38 5.40
CA CYS A 141 -22.29 3.20 5.02
C CYS A 141 -21.70 2.52 6.26
N TRP A 142 -21.57 1.20 6.21
CA TRP A 142 -20.92 0.41 7.25
C TRP A 142 -20.30 -0.86 6.64
N PRO A 143 -19.20 -1.37 7.22
CA PRO A 143 -18.55 -2.56 6.70
C PRO A 143 -19.43 -3.80 6.91
N GLU A 144 -19.26 -4.80 6.05
CA GLU A 144 -19.88 -6.11 6.24
C GLU A 144 -19.36 -6.74 7.55
N PRO A 145 -20.25 -7.26 8.43
CA PRO A 145 -19.85 -7.76 9.75
C PRO A 145 -18.79 -8.87 9.73
N LEU A 146 -18.73 -9.67 8.67
CA LEU A 146 -17.73 -10.74 8.53
C LEU A 146 -16.36 -10.22 8.08
N LEU A 147 -16.32 -9.04 7.46
CA LEU A 147 -15.11 -8.39 6.95
C LEU A 147 -14.76 -7.12 7.76
N CYS A 148 -15.40 -6.90 8.91
CA CYS A 148 -15.21 -5.70 9.72
C CYS A 148 -13.96 -5.73 10.61
N HIS A 149 -12.92 -6.47 10.21
CA HIS A 149 -11.67 -6.58 10.97
C HIS A 149 -10.54 -5.80 10.29
N ASP A 150 -9.73 -5.12 11.09
CA ASP A 150 -8.53 -4.45 10.58
C ASP A 150 -7.49 -5.49 10.14
N VAL A 151 -6.77 -5.20 9.06
CA VAL A 151 -5.71 -6.06 8.55
C VAL A 151 -4.37 -5.42 8.84
N ALA A 152 -3.62 -6.02 9.77
CA ALA A 152 -2.27 -5.61 10.08
C ALA A 152 -1.30 -6.06 8.97
N VAL A 153 -0.51 -5.11 8.47
CA VAL A 153 0.47 -5.34 7.40
C VAL A 153 1.87 -5.16 7.96
N GLN A 154 2.79 -6.07 7.61
CA GLN A 154 4.18 -6.00 8.07
C GLN A 154 5.04 -5.07 7.20
N SER A 155 6.20 -4.64 7.71
CA SER A 155 7.10 -3.66 7.06
C SER A 155 7.67 -4.04 5.68
N GLY A 156 7.46 -5.28 5.22
CA GLY A 156 7.81 -5.73 3.86
C GLY A 156 6.60 -6.13 3.00
N GLN A 157 5.40 -5.93 3.53
CA GLN A 157 4.13 -6.30 2.88
C GLN A 157 3.39 -5.06 2.37
N LEU A 158 2.66 -5.23 1.28
CA LEU A 158 1.78 -4.23 0.72
C LEU A 158 0.34 -4.77 0.76
N ALA A 159 -0.57 -4.03 1.38
CA ALA A 159 -1.98 -4.31 1.25
C ALA A 159 -2.44 -4.01 -0.19
N VAL A 160 -3.05 -4.99 -0.83
CA VAL A 160 -3.62 -4.85 -2.16
C VAL A 160 -5.12 -5.13 -2.12
N ALA A 161 -5.85 -4.48 -3.02
CA ALA A 161 -7.28 -4.71 -3.18
C ALA A 161 -7.53 -6.17 -3.59
N GLY A 162 -8.19 -6.94 -2.73
CA GLY A 162 -8.77 -8.22 -3.08
C GLY A 162 -10.14 -8.01 -3.72
N THR A 163 -11.17 -8.50 -3.04
CA THR A 163 -12.56 -8.30 -3.40
C THR A 163 -13.06 -6.99 -2.82
N ILE A 164 -13.24 -5.99 -3.68
CA ILE A 164 -13.91 -4.73 -3.30
C ILE A 164 -15.32 -4.76 -3.85
N GLY A 165 -16.30 -4.58 -2.96
CA GLY A 165 -17.71 -4.53 -3.33
C GLY A 165 -18.51 -3.59 -2.45
N VAL A 166 -19.54 -3.00 -3.05
CA VAL A 166 -20.56 -2.27 -2.31
C VAL A 166 -21.92 -2.91 -2.57
N SER A 167 -22.61 -3.23 -1.48
CA SER A 167 -23.92 -3.87 -1.47
C SER A 167 -24.99 -2.90 -0.96
N PRO A 168 -26.22 -2.94 -1.50
CA PRO A 168 -27.31 -2.17 -0.92
C PRO A 168 -27.64 -2.78 0.43
N LYS A 169 -28.16 -1.97 1.35
CA LYS A 169 -28.82 -2.50 2.53
C LYS A 169 -30.02 -3.31 2.06
N VAL A 170 -29.96 -4.64 2.18
CA VAL A 170 -31.17 -5.46 2.09
C VAL A 170 -31.90 -5.23 3.41
N GLU A 171 -32.97 -4.45 3.38
CA GLU A 171 -33.95 -4.53 4.46
C GLU A 171 -34.52 -5.95 4.41
N ASP A 172 -34.22 -6.76 5.41
CA ASP A 172 -35.00 -7.95 5.73
C ASP A 172 -36.45 -7.47 5.90
N GLU A 173 -37.26 -7.61 4.85
CA GLU A 173 -38.72 -7.54 4.94
C GLU A 173 -39.17 -8.63 5.94
N GLN A 174 -39.69 -8.18 7.08
CA GLN A 174 -40.43 -9.02 8.05
C GLN A 174 -41.80 -9.40 7.51
#